data_AF-A0A938LLF1-F1
#
_entry.id   AF-A0A938LLF1-F1
#
_cell.length_a   1.000
_cell.length_b   1.000
_cell.length_c   1.000
_cell.angle_alpha   90.00
_cell.angle_beta   90.00
_cell.angle_gamma   90.00
#
_symmetry.space_group_name_H-M   'P 1'
#
loop_
_entity.id
_entity.type
_entity.pdbx_description
1 polymer ?
#
loop_
_entity_poly.entity_id
_entity_poly.type
_entity_poly.pdbx_seq_one_letter_code
_entity_poly.pdbx_strand_id
1 'polypeptide(L)' 'MAVIGLGNKGASHVAHFQGLPGARVVALCDVDPQRLEAQKAKIANDAAAVFCATDPRRVL' A
#
# COMPACT_ATOMS: atom_id res chain seq x y z
N MET A 1 2.53 1.03 8.82
CA MET A 1 2.57 -0.36 8.30
C MET A 1 2.83 -0.34 6.80
N ALA A 2 3.47 -1.37 6.26
CA ALA A 2 3.69 -1.54 4.82
C ALA A 2 2.97 -2.80 4.31
N VAL A 3 2.52 -2.79 3.06
CA VAL A 3 1.93 -3.97 2.39
C VAL A 3 2.75 -4.30 1.15
N ILE A 4 3.29 -5.51 1.09
CA ILE A 4 4.08 -6.05 -0.03
C ILE A 4 3.25 -7.13 -0.73
N GLY A 5 3.03 -6.96 -2.03
CA GLY A 5 2.06 -7.71 -2.83
C GLY A 5 0.66 -7.11 -2.69
N LEU A 6 0.10 -6.62 -3.80
CA LEU A 6 -1.13 -5.84 -3.90
C LEU A 6 -2.19 -6.48 -4.81
N GLY A 7 -2.04 -7.78 -5.08
CA GLY A 7 -3.10 -8.61 -5.66
C GLY A 7 -4.29 -8.79 -4.71
N ASN A 8 -5.07 -9.85 -4.89
CA ASN A 8 -6.36 -10.05 -4.20
C ASN A 8 -6.29 -9.84 -2.67
N LYS A 9 -5.41 -10.56 -1.97
CA LYS A 9 -5.31 -10.46 -0.50
C LYS A 9 -4.60 -9.20 -0.04
N GLY A 10 -3.57 -8.76 -0.78
CA GLY A 10 -2.87 -7.51 -0.53
C GLY A 10 -3.80 -6.30 -0.52
N ALA A 11 -4.62 -6.16 -1.56
CA ALA A 11 -5.61 -5.10 -1.67
C ALA A 11 -6.63 -5.15 -0.51
N SER A 12 -7.09 -6.36 -0.13
CA SER A 12 -8.00 -6.53 1.01
C SER A 12 -7.34 -6.11 2.34
N HIS A 13 -6.05 -6.41 2.53
CA HIS A 13 -5.30 -5.96 3.71
C HIS A 13 -5.13 -4.44 3.74
N VAL A 14 -4.81 -3.81 2.61
CA VAL A 14 -4.74 -2.34 2.51
C VAL A 14 -6.06 -1.71 2.96
N ALA A 15 -7.20 -2.19 2.45
CA ALA A 15 -8.51 -1.68 2.84
C ALA A 15 -8.80 -1.90 4.33
N HIS A 16 -8.49 -3.09 4.86
CA HIS A 16 -8.67 -3.39 6.27
C HIS A 16 -7.85 -2.47 7.18
N PHE A 17 -6.56 -2.28 6.88
CA PHE A 17 -5.67 -1.44 7.69
C PHE A 17 -6.03 0.05 7.62
N GLN A 18 -6.59 0.55 6.53
CA GLN A 18 -7.10 1.92 6.46
C GLN A 18 -8.27 2.17 7.42
N GLY A 19 -9.05 1.13 7.75
CA GLY A 19 -10.18 1.22 8.68
C GLY A 19 -9.83 1.02 10.15
N LEU A 20 -8.59 0.60 10.47
CA LEU A 20 -8.19 0.35 11.86
C LEU A 20 -7.78 1.65 12.56
N PRO A 21 -8.43 2.03 13.68
CA PRO A 21 -8.03 3.19 14.47
C PRO A 21 -6.58 3.07 14.95
N GLY A 22 -5.80 4.14 14.78
CA GLY A 22 -4.38 4.19 15.18
C GLY A 22 -3.41 3.50 14.21
N ALA A 23 -3.90 2.82 13.17
CA ALA A 23 -3.06 2.26 12.12
C ALA A 23 -2.96 3.20 10.91
N ARG A 24 -1.84 3.12 10.19
CA ARG A 24 -1.65 3.83 8.92
C ARG A 24 -0.87 2.96 7.94
N VAL A 25 -1.36 2.88 6.71
CA VAL A 25 -0.60 2.35 5.58
C VAL A 25 0.34 3.47 5.13
N VAL A 26 1.65 3.27 5.30
CA VAL A 26 2.69 4.28 4.99
C VAL A 26 3.55 3.89 3.80
N ALA A 27 3.49 2.62 3.38
CA ALA A 27 4.19 2.14 2.21
C ALA A 27 3.42 1.03 1.49
N LEU A 28 3.56 0.98 0.17
CA LEU A 28 3.04 -0.05 -0.72
C LEU A 28 4.18 -0.61 -1.58
N CYS A 29 4.14 -1.92 -1.84
CA CYS A 29 5.06 -2.56 -2.77
C CYS A 29 4.36 -3.63 -3.61
N ASP A 30 4.55 -3.58 -4.91
CA ASP A 30 4.17 -4.65 -5.85
C ASP A 30 5.11 -4.60 -7.05
N VAL A 31 5.39 -5.75 -7.66
CA VAL A 31 6.21 -5.82 -8.87
C VAL A 31 5.52 -5.17 -10.08
N ASP A 32 4.19 -5.09 -10.05
CA ASP A 32 3.36 -4.46 -11.08
C ASP A 32 3.10 -2.97 -10.75
N PRO A 33 3.69 -2.03 -11.51
CA PRO A 33 3.52 -0.60 -11.29
C PRO A 33 2.07 -0.13 -11.44
N GLN A 34 1.26 -0.79 -12.28
CA GLN A 34 -0.14 -0.40 -12.47
C GLN A 34 -0.96 -0.71 -11.23
N ARG A 35 -0.67 -1.82 -10.54
CA ARG A 35 -1.32 -2.16 -9.27
C ARG A 35 -0.91 -1.19 -8.16
N LEU A 36 0.35 -0.79 -8.12
CA LEU A 36 0.84 0.21 -7.17
C LEU A 36 0.05 1.52 -7.30
N GLU A 37 0.00 2.10 -8.50
CA GLU A 37 -0.73 3.35 -8.73
C GLU A 37 -2.23 3.20 -8.44
N ALA A 38 -2.84 2.08 -8.87
CA ALA A 38 -4.25 1.81 -8.61
C ALA A 38 -4.59 1.67 -7.11
N GLN A 39 -3.69 1.10 -6.29
CA GLN A 39 -3.90 1.02 -4.85
C GLN A 39 -3.56 2.32 -4.12
N LYS A 40 -2.49 3.01 -4.54
CA LYS A 40 -2.10 4.32 -4.00
C LYS A 40 -3.25 5.33 -4.12
N ALA A 41 -3.92 5.35 -5.28
CA ALA A 41 -5.08 6.21 -5.52
C ALA A 41 -6.29 5.93 -4.61
N LYS A 42 -6.35 4.75 -3.96
CA LYS A 42 -7.44 4.35 -3.05
C LYS A 42 -7.12 4.60 -1.59
N ILE A 43 -5.94 5.15 -1.27
CA ILE A 43 -5.59 5.50 0.11
C ILE A 43 -6.26 6.83 0.44
N ALA A 44 -7.24 6.79 1.35
CA ALA A 44 -8.02 7.97 1.75
C ALA A 44 -7.19 9.03 2.49
N ASN A 45 -6.10 8.62 3.14
CA ASN A 45 -5.24 9.48 3.94
C ASN A 45 -3.92 9.76 3.22
N ASP A 46 -3.78 10.98 2.72
CA ASP A 46 -2.53 11.55 2.21
C ASP A 46 -1.73 10.60 1.30
N ALA A 47 -2.32 10.26 0.14
CA ALA A 47 -1.69 9.41 -0.87
C ALA A 47 -0.31 9.91 -1.33
N ALA A 48 -0.01 11.21 -1.16
CA ALA A 48 1.29 11.80 -1.45
C ALA A 48 2.38 11.36 -0.46
N ALA A 49 2.01 11.03 0.78
CA ALA A 49 2.93 10.57 1.82
C ALA A 49 3.21 9.06 1.76
N VAL A 50 2.51 8.30 0.93
CA VAL A 50 2.68 6.83 0.84
C VAL A 50 3.88 6.48 -0.03
N PHE A 51 4.90 5.91 0.58
CA PHE A 51 6.08 5.43 -0.12
C PHE A 51 5.73 4.24 -1.02
N CYS A 52 6.17 4.26 -2.28
CA CYS A 52 5.88 3.21 -3.25
C CYS A 52 7.19 2.69 -3.84
N ALA A 53 7.35 1.37 -3.87
CA ALA A 53 8.49 0.72 -4.49
C ALA A 53 8.08 -0.58 -5.18
N THR A 54 8.78 -0.96 -6.24
CA THR A 54 8.60 -2.26 -6.90
C THR A 54 9.53 -3.35 -6.36
N ASP A 55 10.42 -2.98 -5.44
CA ASP A 55 11.42 -3.84 -4.84
C ASP A 55 11.24 -3.86 -3.31
N PRO A 56 10.99 -5.03 -2.69
CA PRO A 56 10.75 -5.13 -1.26
C PRO A 56 11.95 -4.67 -0.42
N ARG A 57 13.17 -4.74 -0.94
CA ARG A 57 14.39 -4.29 -0.24
C ARG A 57 14.41 -2.78 0.02
N ARG A 58 13.58 -2.01 -0.70
CA ARG A 58 13.44 -0.56 -0.47
C ARG A 58 12.39 -0.21 0.59
N VAL A 59 11.64 -1.20 1.08
CA VAL A 59 10.60 -1.04 2.10
C VAL A 59 11.06 -1.56 3.48
N LEU A 60 11.98 -2.52 3.50
CA LEU A 60 12.56 -3.12 4.70
C LEU A 60 13.65 -2.25 5.34
#